data_AF-A0AAD9L836-F1
#
_entry.id   AF-A0AAD9L836-F1
#
_cell.length_a   1.000
_cell.length_b   1.000
_cell.length_c   1.000
_cell.angle_alpha   90.00
_cell.angle_beta   90.00
_cell.angle_gamma   90.00
#
_symmetry.space_group_name_H-M   'P 1'
#
loop_
_entity.id
_entity.type
_entity.pdbx_description
1 polymer ?
#
loop_
_entity_poly.entity_id
_entity_poly.type
_entity_poly.pdbx_seq_one_letter_code
_entity_poly.pdbx_strand_id
1 'polypeptide(L)'
;MPSAPKAKHSHRRRHDPTAAGTSASTSASGSGSGPKGSKPKPIEQRDGSGVPGISKLKASIRQTKRFLAKENLEPGLRIQTQRRLTALEADLAHAEKRNIEKKNGGKYHMVKFFERQKLLRIIKRLQKAIQHDEADSTSAQGKGKAQKGVRDAETQLHQARVMLNYILHFPNEQKYISLFPPTTGGELPEGDKKTPLPPHLDPGNASPADPSDARRLEILRRIEGMMERKEISATPEKEGRGDKVDVDVALAGAKSQQVGKAKDAQPDEEDDFFENE
;
A
#
# COMPACT_ATOMS: atom_id res chain seq x y z
N MET A 1 -21.51 56.76 -59.56
CA MET A 1 -21.68 55.60 -60.47
C MET A 1 -22.01 54.36 -59.66
N PRO A 2 -22.84 53.43 -60.17
CA PRO A 2 -23.40 52.32 -59.39
C PRO A 2 -22.77 50.95 -59.73
N SER A 3 -23.03 49.92 -58.92
CA SER A 3 -23.86 48.75 -59.30
C SER A 3 -23.63 47.56 -58.35
N ALA A 4 -24.74 46.93 -57.93
CA ALA A 4 -24.78 45.54 -57.46
C ALA A 4 -25.06 44.62 -58.70
N PRO A 5 -25.60 43.39 -58.61
CA PRO A 5 -25.78 42.47 -57.48
C PRO A 5 -25.37 41.01 -57.78
N LYS A 6 -25.48 40.12 -56.78
CA LYS A 6 -26.41 38.97 -56.83
C LYS A 6 -26.47 38.23 -55.50
N ALA A 7 -27.63 37.65 -55.19
CA ALA A 7 -27.91 36.89 -53.98
C ALA A 7 -28.57 35.54 -54.32
N LYS A 8 -28.50 34.60 -53.37
CA LYS A 8 -29.40 33.46 -53.12
C LYS A 8 -29.02 32.90 -51.72
N HIS A 9 -29.94 32.88 -50.73
CA HIS A 9 -30.93 31.82 -50.46
C HIS A 9 -30.28 30.50 -49.98
N SER A 10 -30.82 29.72 -49.04
CA SER A 10 -31.99 29.82 -48.12
C SER A 10 -31.88 28.67 -47.08
N HIS A 11 -32.46 28.66 -45.88
CA HIS A 11 -33.41 29.55 -45.16
C HIS A 11 -33.01 29.56 -43.64
N ARG A 12 -33.61 30.25 -42.63
CA ARG A 12 -34.95 30.20 -41.97
C ARG A 12 -35.41 28.79 -41.53
N ARG A 13 -36.11 28.59 -40.40
CA ARG A 13 -36.68 29.53 -39.39
C ARG A 13 -36.76 28.91 -37.98
N ARG A 14 -36.96 29.75 -36.95
CA ARG A 14 -37.33 29.33 -35.57
C ARG A 14 -38.82 28.97 -35.50
N HIS A 15 -39.20 28.18 -34.49
CA HIS A 15 -40.58 28.00 -34.03
C HIS A 15 -40.76 28.52 -32.61
N ASP A 16 -41.96 29.02 -32.34
CA ASP A 16 -42.56 29.39 -31.05
C ASP A 16 -44.11 29.19 -31.21
N PRO A 17 -44.98 29.30 -30.18
CA PRO A 17 -45.92 28.20 -29.89
C PRO A 17 -47.42 28.59 -30.01
N THR A 18 -48.28 27.78 -29.35
CA THR A 18 -49.74 27.91 -29.09
C THR A 18 -50.70 27.12 -30.00
N ALA A 19 -51.98 27.06 -29.58
CA ALA A 19 -53.06 26.12 -29.94
C ALA A 19 -52.80 24.66 -29.48
N ALA A 20 -53.49 24.05 -28.50
CA ALA A 20 -54.92 23.94 -28.16
C ALA A 20 -55.62 22.75 -28.85
N GLY A 21 -56.07 21.78 -28.03
CA GLY A 21 -56.84 20.60 -28.46
C GLY A 21 -57.37 19.86 -27.23
N THR A 22 -58.68 19.64 -27.18
CA THR A 22 -59.40 19.13 -25.99
C THR A 22 -59.76 17.65 -26.12
N SER A 23 -59.52 16.88 -25.06
CA SER A 23 -60.27 15.68 -24.74
C SER A 23 -60.35 15.52 -23.22
N ALA A 24 -61.47 15.00 -22.71
CA ALA A 24 -61.73 14.89 -21.27
C ALA A 24 -62.47 13.59 -20.95
N SER A 25 -62.04 12.88 -19.90
CA SER A 25 -62.92 12.21 -18.92
C SER A 25 -62.14 11.38 -17.90
N THR A 26 -62.79 11.15 -16.75
CA THR A 26 -62.41 10.29 -15.62
C THR A 26 -61.36 10.85 -14.65
N SER A 27 -61.76 10.90 -13.38
CA SER A 27 -61.03 11.51 -12.27
C SER A 27 -60.76 10.49 -11.16
N ALA A 28 -59.56 10.60 -10.58
CA ALA A 28 -59.17 10.24 -9.21
C ALA A 28 -59.87 9.07 -8.48
N SER A 29 -59.11 8.02 -8.19
CA SER A 29 -59.14 7.35 -6.88
C SER A 29 -57.79 6.70 -6.53
N GLY A 30 -57.51 6.51 -5.23
CA GLY A 30 -56.51 5.53 -4.77
C GLY A 30 -55.01 5.89 -4.82
N SER A 31 -54.57 7.03 -4.27
CA SER A 31 -53.14 7.32 -4.05
C SER A 31 -52.52 6.51 -2.89
N GLY A 32 -52.51 5.18 -3.01
CA GLY A 32 -51.95 4.26 -2.01
C GLY A 32 -50.43 4.36 -1.92
N SER A 33 -49.92 5.18 -1.00
CA SER A 33 -48.49 5.38 -0.73
C SER A 33 -47.84 4.22 0.03
N GLY A 34 -47.86 3.02 -0.56
CA GLY A 34 -47.15 1.86 -0.03
C GLY A 34 -45.64 2.14 0.14
N PRO A 35 -45.00 1.61 1.20
CA PRO A 35 -43.59 1.87 1.45
C PRO A 35 -42.73 1.34 0.29
N LYS A 36 -41.88 2.19 -0.29
CA LYS A 36 -40.99 1.79 -1.39
C LYS A 36 -39.96 0.79 -0.88
N GLY A 37 -40.25 -0.49 -1.08
CA GLY A 37 -39.39 -1.60 -0.67
C GLY A 37 -37.97 -1.40 -1.18
N SER A 38 -37.02 -1.25 -0.27
CA SER A 38 -35.60 -1.13 -0.61
C SER A 38 -35.16 -2.43 -1.29
N LYS A 39 -34.90 -2.37 -2.60
CA LYS A 39 -34.36 -3.52 -3.36
C LYS A 39 -33.14 -4.07 -2.60
N PRO A 40 -33.09 -5.37 -2.25
CA PRO A 40 -31.93 -5.93 -1.56
C PRO A 40 -30.68 -5.70 -2.41
N LYS A 41 -29.60 -5.26 -1.78
CA LYS A 41 -28.33 -5.02 -2.49
C LYS A 41 -27.82 -6.33 -3.12
N PRO A 42 -27.21 -6.30 -4.31
CA PRO A 42 -26.72 -7.50 -4.99
C PRO A 42 -25.84 -8.37 -4.08
N ILE A 43 -26.05 -9.69 -4.16
CA ILE A 43 -25.34 -10.70 -3.35
C ILE A 43 -23.83 -10.69 -3.59
N GLU A 44 -23.39 -10.16 -4.73
CA GLU A 44 -21.99 -9.94 -5.16
C GLU A 44 -21.17 -9.09 -4.18
N GLN A 45 -21.80 -8.32 -3.28
CA GLN A 45 -21.10 -7.59 -2.21
C GLN A 45 -20.71 -8.47 -1.00
N ARG A 46 -20.64 -9.80 -1.16
CA ARG A 46 -20.02 -10.72 -0.22
C ARG A 46 -18.58 -10.99 -0.67
N ASP A 47 -17.57 -10.55 0.11
CA ASP A 47 -16.17 -10.87 -0.18
C ASP A 47 -15.98 -12.40 -0.24
N GLY A 48 -15.69 -12.93 -1.44
CA GLY A 48 -15.78 -14.38 -1.78
C GLY A 48 -14.90 -15.34 -0.96
N SER A 49 -14.04 -14.81 -0.09
CA SER A 49 -13.23 -15.52 0.91
C SER A 49 -13.99 -16.40 1.92
N GLY A 50 -15.33 -16.33 1.97
CA GLY A 50 -16.16 -17.01 2.97
C GLY A 50 -16.09 -16.42 4.39
N VAL A 51 -15.09 -15.58 4.69
CA VAL A 51 -14.87 -14.99 6.02
C VAL A 51 -16.04 -14.10 6.44
N PRO A 52 -16.53 -14.18 7.69
CA PRO A 52 -17.59 -13.29 8.18
C PRO A 52 -17.14 -11.81 8.18
N GLY A 53 -17.90 -10.95 7.49
CA GLY A 53 -17.64 -9.50 7.51
C GLY A 53 -17.75 -8.89 8.91
N ILE A 54 -17.02 -7.80 9.16
CA ILE A 54 -16.81 -7.19 10.49
C ILE A 54 -18.13 -6.95 11.27
N SER A 55 -19.21 -6.55 10.60
CA SER A 55 -20.51 -6.36 11.24
C SER A 55 -21.06 -7.65 11.87
N LYS A 56 -20.84 -8.81 11.25
CA LYS A 56 -21.19 -10.14 11.78
C LYS A 56 -20.27 -10.57 12.91
N LEU A 57 -18.95 -10.32 12.81
CA LEU A 57 -18.00 -10.60 13.89
C LEU A 57 -18.35 -9.78 15.14
N LYS A 58 -18.55 -8.47 14.99
CA LYS A 58 -18.98 -7.56 16.08
C LYS A 58 -20.36 -7.93 16.65
N ALA A 59 -21.28 -8.46 15.85
CA ALA A 59 -22.55 -8.99 16.35
C ALA A 59 -22.34 -10.28 17.18
N SER A 60 -21.52 -11.20 16.68
CA SER A 60 -21.20 -12.48 17.33
C SER A 60 -20.51 -12.25 18.68
N ILE A 61 -19.51 -11.37 18.75
CA ILE A 61 -18.83 -11.02 20.01
C ILE A 61 -19.80 -10.44 21.03
N ARG A 62 -20.69 -9.53 20.63
CA ARG A 62 -21.74 -9.00 21.53
C ARG A 62 -22.69 -10.10 22.02
N GLN A 63 -23.05 -11.05 21.16
CA GLN A 63 -23.90 -12.18 21.54
C GLN A 63 -23.18 -13.12 22.51
N THR A 64 -21.90 -13.46 22.27
CA THR A 64 -21.09 -14.29 23.18
C THR A 64 -20.83 -13.60 24.51
N LYS A 65 -20.54 -12.29 24.53
CA LYS A 65 -20.42 -11.52 25.79
C LYS A 65 -21.74 -11.48 26.58
N ARG A 66 -22.88 -11.28 25.91
CA ARG A 66 -24.23 -11.39 26.52
C ARG A 66 -24.59 -12.80 26.97
N PHE A 67 -23.98 -13.84 26.41
CA PHE A 67 -24.19 -15.22 26.82
C PHE A 67 -23.36 -15.58 28.06
N LEU A 68 -22.10 -15.15 28.10
CA LEU A 68 -21.19 -15.30 29.25
C LEU A 68 -21.69 -14.52 30.47
N ALA A 69 -22.30 -13.35 30.28
CA ALA A 69 -22.92 -12.51 31.32
C ALA A 69 -24.27 -13.05 31.83
N LYS A 70 -24.43 -14.37 31.91
CA LYS A 70 -25.53 -15.04 32.62
C LYS A 70 -24.93 -15.86 33.76
N GLU A 71 -25.54 -15.77 34.94
CA GLU A 71 -25.07 -16.47 36.13
C GLU A 71 -25.10 -17.99 35.96
N ASN A 72 -26.22 -18.51 35.47
CA ASN A 72 -26.50 -19.94 35.32
C ASN A 72 -25.88 -20.53 34.03
N LEU A 73 -24.54 -20.53 33.95
CA LEU A 73 -23.79 -21.29 32.93
C LEU A 73 -23.07 -22.48 33.57
N GLU A 74 -23.13 -23.63 32.90
CA GLU A 74 -22.28 -24.78 33.16
C GLU A 74 -20.79 -24.38 32.98
N PRO A 75 -19.87 -24.77 33.90
CA PRO A 75 -18.46 -24.39 33.82
C PRO A 75 -17.76 -24.78 32.51
N GLY A 76 -18.04 -25.98 31.98
CA GLY A 76 -17.47 -26.44 30.71
C GLY A 76 -17.89 -25.55 29.54
N LEU A 77 -19.19 -25.26 29.45
CA LEU A 77 -19.75 -24.33 28.46
C LEU A 77 -19.22 -22.89 28.60
N ARG A 78 -18.98 -22.41 29.84
CA ARG A 78 -18.37 -21.09 30.11
C ARG A 78 -16.92 -21.05 29.58
N ILE A 79 -16.12 -22.09 29.80
CA ILE A 79 -14.75 -22.19 29.25
C ILE A 79 -14.77 -22.25 27.71
N GLN A 80 -15.64 -23.06 27.11
CA GLN A 80 -15.77 -23.14 25.65
C GLN A 80 -16.18 -21.80 25.02
N THR A 81 -17.14 -21.09 25.64
CA THR A 81 -17.60 -19.79 25.13
C THR A 81 -16.60 -18.66 25.36
N GLN A 82 -15.76 -18.73 26.40
CA GLN A 82 -14.60 -17.85 26.55
C GLN A 82 -13.55 -18.07 25.45
N ARG A 83 -13.21 -19.34 25.14
CA ARG A 83 -12.30 -19.67 24.01
C ARG A 83 -12.86 -19.22 22.66
N ARG A 84 -14.17 -19.32 22.46
CA ARG A 84 -14.87 -18.80 21.27
C ARG A 84 -14.84 -17.27 21.20
N LEU A 85 -14.95 -16.59 22.33
CA LEU A 85 -14.85 -15.13 22.41
C LEU A 85 -13.46 -14.66 21.97
N THR A 86 -12.38 -15.26 22.50
CA THR A 86 -11.01 -14.88 22.12
C THR A 86 -10.72 -15.14 20.65
N ALA A 87 -11.24 -16.24 20.08
CA ALA A 87 -11.13 -16.52 18.64
C ALA A 87 -11.85 -15.46 17.79
N LEU A 88 -13.09 -15.09 18.15
CA LEU A 88 -13.85 -14.06 17.44
C LEU A 88 -13.21 -12.66 17.53
N GLU A 89 -12.53 -12.36 18.63
CA GLU A 89 -11.80 -11.09 18.79
C GLU A 89 -10.51 -11.05 17.95
N ALA A 90 -9.80 -12.18 17.82
CA ALA A 90 -8.70 -12.32 16.86
C ALA A 90 -9.18 -12.18 15.40
N ASP A 91 -10.26 -12.87 15.02
CA ASP A 91 -10.90 -12.74 13.70
C ASP A 91 -11.24 -11.29 13.36
N LEU A 92 -11.77 -10.54 14.34
CA LEU A 92 -12.09 -9.12 14.22
C LEU A 92 -10.83 -8.29 13.97
N ALA A 93 -9.76 -8.50 14.75
CA ALA A 93 -8.50 -7.77 14.57
C ALA A 93 -7.89 -8.01 13.18
N HIS A 94 -7.87 -9.26 12.71
CA HIS A 94 -7.43 -9.60 11.35
C HIS A 94 -8.35 -9.00 10.27
N ALA A 95 -9.67 -8.95 10.50
CA ALA A 95 -10.60 -8.33 9.55
C ALA A 95 -10.45 -6.79 9.50
N GLU A 96 -10.09 -6.15 10.61
CA GLU A 96 -9.81 -4.71 10.67
C GLU A 96 -8.46 -4.36 10.01
N LYS A 97 -7.40 -5.15 10.23
CA LYS A 97 -6.13 -5.06 9.47
C LYS A 97 -6.37 -5.12 7.95
N ARG A 98 -7.05 -6.16 7.45
CA ARG A 98 -7.39 -6.31 6.01
C ARG A 98 -8.16 -5.12 5.44
N ASN A 99 -9.01 -4.48 6.24
CA ASN A 99 -9.74 -3.28 5.82
C ASN A 99 -8.90 -1.99 5.88
N ILE A 100 -7.89 -1.92 6.74
CA ILE A 100 -6.88 -0.85 6.72
C ILE A 100 -6.00 -1.01 5.49
N GLU A 101 -5.50 -2.22 5.21
CA GLU A 101 -4.74 -2.56 3.99
C GLU A 101 -5.51 -2.21 2.71
N LYS A 102 -6.78 -2.62 2.61
CA LYS A 102 -7.65 -2.34 1.45
C LYS A 102 -7.85 -0.82 1.23
N LYS A 103 -8.00 -0.04 2.31
CA LYS A 103 -8.12 1.43 2.27
C LYS A 103 -6.80 2.10 1.89
N ASN A 104 -5.71 1.76 2.56
CA ASN A 104 -4.37 2.34 2.32
C ASN A 104 -3.85 1.96 0.93
N GLY A 105 -4.05 0.70 0.52
CA GLY A 105 -3.75 0.22 -0.83
C GLY A 105 -4.45 1.09 -1.88
N GLY A 106 -5.77 1.24 -1.82
CA GLY A 106 -6.50 2.13 -2.73
C GLY A 106 -6.03 3.59 -2.68
N LYS A 107 -5.85 4.15 -1.48
CA LYS A 107 -5.46 5.55 -1.24
C LYS A 107 -4.06 5.88 -1.77
N TYR A 108 -3.10 4.97 -1.60
CA TYR A 108 -1.69 5.21 -1.92
C TYR A 108 -1.23 4.53 -3.21
N HIS A 109 -2.07 3.72 -3.88
CA HIS A 109 -1.74 3.06 -5.15
C HIS A 109 -1.22 4.02 -6.20
N MET A 110 -1.87 5.17 -6.41
CA MET A 110 -1.42 6.18 -7.39
C MET A 110 -0.09 6.83 -6.98
N VAL A 111 0.11 7.15 -5.70
CA VAL A 111 1.37 7.73 -5.21
C VAL A 111 2.52 6.74 -5.38
N LYS A 112 2.36 5.50 -4.89
CA LYS A 112 3.32 4.40 -5.10
C LYS A 112 3.58 4.17 -6.60
N PHE A 113 2.56 4.24 -7.46
CA PHE A 113 2.72 4.08 -8.92
C PHE A 113 3.58 5.19 -9.54
N PHE A 114 3.28 6.47 -9.29
CA PHE A 114 4.05 7.57 -9.87
C PHE A 114 5.50 7.60 -9.38
N GLU A 115 5.73 7.34 -8.09
CA GLU A 115 7.09 7.23 -7.54
C GLU A 115 7.84 6.02 -8.11
N ARG A 116 7.18 4.85 -8.29
CA ARG A 116 7.78 3.67 -8.95
C ARG A 116 8.18 3.98 -10.39
N GLN A 117 7.32 4.66 -11.15
CA GLN A 117 7.65 5.05 -12.52
C GLN A 117 8.78 6.08 -12.57
N LYS A 118 8.86 7.00 -11.59
CA LYS A 118 9.97 7.96 -11.48
C LYS A 118 11.30 7.26 -11.21
N LEU A 119 11.35 6.35 -10.24
CA LEU A 119 12.57 5.55 -9.95
C LEU A 119 12.98 4.66 -11.12
N LEU A 120 12.04 4.00 -11.80
CA LEU A 120 12.37 3.19 -12.99
C LEU A 120 12.96 4.03 -14.15
N ARG A 121 12.57 5.30 -14.29
CA ARG A 121 13.23 6.23 -15.23
C ARG A 121 14.63 6.63 -14.75
N ILE A 122 14.81 6.88 -13.46
CA ILE A 122 16.11 7.21 -12.86
C ILE A 122 17.10 6.04 -12.99
N ILE A 123 16.69 4.82 -12.63
CA ILE A 123 17.49 3.59 -12.77
C ILE A 123 17.94 3.39 -14.23
N LYS A 124 17.01 3.48 -15.20
CA LYS A 124 17.35 3.37 -16.63
C LYS A 124 18.29 4.48 -17.11
N ARG A 125 18.19 5.69 -16.57
CA ARG A 125 19.09 6.82 -16.87
C ARG A 125 20.49 6.58 -16.33
N LEU A 126 20.61 6.11 -15.09
CA LEU A 126 21.89 5.81 -14.44
C LEU A 126 22.60 4.62 -15.10
N GLN A 127 21.87 3.55 -15.44
CA GLN A 127 22.41 2.40 -16.17
C GLN A 127 23.00 2.80 -17.53
N LYS A 128 22.32 3.70 -18.27
CA LYS A 128 22.86 4.25 -19.54
C LYS A 128 24.07 5.16 -19.34
N ALA A 129 24.11 5.95 -18.27
CA ALA A 129 25.25 6.82 -17.96
C ALA A 129 26.51 6.00 -17.65
N ILE A 130 26.38 5.00 -16.77
CA ILE A 130 27.47 4.07 -16.44
C ILE A 130 28.01 3.41 -17.71
N GLN A 131 27.14 2.85 -18.56
CA GLN A 131 27.56 2.20 -19.83
C GLN A 131 28.27 3.14 -20.81
N HIS A 132 27.95 4.44 -20.80
CA HIS A 132 28.59 5.45 -21.65
C HIS A 132 29.97 5.85 -21.08
N ASP A 133 30.01 6.19 -19.79
CA ASP A 133 31.22 6.62 -19.10
C ASP A 133 32.26 5.48 -19.00
N GLU A 134 31.82 4.23 -18.89
CA GLU A 134 32.64 3.02 -19.00
C GLU A 134 33.30 2.91 -20.39
N ALA A 135 32.53 3.10 -21.48
CA ALA A 135 33.04 3.02 -22.84
C ALA A 135 34.09 4.12 -23.12
N ASP A 136 33.80 5.36 -22.74
CA ASP A 136 34.72 6.50 -22.91
C ASP A 136 36.01 6.35 -22.07
N SER A 137 35.95 5.64 -20.94
CA SER A 137 37.11 5.41 -20.04
C SER A 137 38.24 4.58 -20.68
N THR A 138 37.98 3.93 -21.82
CA THR A 138 39.00 3.26 -22.63
C THR A 138 40.04 4.25 -23.18
N SER A 139 39.67 5.52 -23.38
CA SER A 139 40.56 6.59 -23.81
C SER A 139 41.54 7.02 -22.71
N ALA A 140 42.83 7.12 -23.05
CA ALA A 140 43.91 7.22 -22.05
C ALA A 140 43.91 8.53 -21.23
N GLN A 141 43.31 9.62 -21.72
CA GLN A 141 43.38 10.95 -21.11
C GLN A 141 42.27 11.25 -20.07
N GLY A 142 41.18 10.47 -20.01
CA GLY A 142 40.00 10.80 -19.17
C GLY A 142 39.92 10.12 -17.80
N LYS A 143 40.70 9.05 -17.58
CA LYS A 143 40.41 7.98 -16.60
C LYS A 143 40.05 8.45 -15.19
N GLY A 144 40.83 9.35 -14.59
CA GLY A 144 40.62 9.76 -13.19
C GLY A 144 39.31 10.51 -12.92
N LYS A 145 38.78 11.25 -13.90
CA LYS A 145 37.47 11.93 -13.77
C LYS A 145 36.31 11.02 -14.13
N ALA A 146 36.44 10.24 -15.21
CA ALA A 146 35.44 9.26 -15.64
C ALA A 146 35.18 8.21 -14.53
N GLN A 147 36.24 7.63 -13.95
CA GLN A 147 36.11 6.62 -12.89
C GLN A 147 35.43 7.16 -11.61
N LYS A 148 35.54 8.46 -11.32
CA LYS A 148 34.75 9.06 -10.23
C LYS A 148 33.27 9.17 -10.63
N GLY A 149 32.97 9.68 -11.83
CA GLY A 149 31.59 9.80 -12.34
C GLY A 149 30.84 8.47 -12.34
N VAL A 150 31.51 7.39 -12.78
CA VAL A 150 30.96 6.02 -12.72
C VAL A 150 30.61 5.63 -11.28
N ARG A 151 31.53 5.76 -10.32
CA ARG A 151 31.29 5.43 -8.90
C ARG A 151 30.14 6.25 -8.30
N ASP A 152 30.10 7.55 -8.55
CA ASP A 152 29.03 8.43 -8.09
C ASP A 152 27.67 8.01 -8.68
N ALA A 153 27.64 7.51 -9.93
CA ALA A 153 26.45 6.98 -10.59
C ALA A 153 26.05 5.57 -10.11
N GLU A 154 27.01 4.69 -9.80
CA GLU A 154 26.80 3.38 -9.18
C GLU A 154 26.17 3.53 -7.79
N THR A 155 26.67 4.47 -6.97
CA THR A 155 26.10 4.80 -5.66
C THR A 155 24.65 5.29 -5.80
N GLN A 156 24.36 6.20 -6.72
CA GLN A 156 23.00 6.64 -7.01
C GLN A 156 22.12 5.50 -7.54
N LEU A 157 22.66 4.55 -8.29
CA LEU A 157 21.93 3.38 -8.80
C LEU A 157 21.58 2.41 -7.65
N HIS A 158 22.47 2.23 -6.67
CA HIS A 158 22.18 1.47 -5.46
C HIS A 158 21.08 2.15 -4.64
N GLN A 159 21.24 3.44 -4.29
CA GLN A 159 20.24 4.22 -3.55
C GLN A 159 18.87 4.17 -4.25
N ALA A 160 18.83 4.31 -5.59
CA ALA A 160 17.58 4.23 -6.36
C ALA A 160 16.91 2.85 -6.32
N ARG A 161 17.68 1.76 -6.13
CA ARG A 161 17.16 0.39 -5.95
C ARG A 161 16.64 0.16 -4.53
N VAL A 162 17.33 0.65 -3.49
CA VAL A 162 16.81 0.65 -2.10
C VAL A 162 15.48 1.41 -2.05
N MET A 163 15.43 2.60 -2.67
CA MET A 163 14.20 3.39 -2.81
C MET A 163 13.11 2.67 -3.63
N LEU A 164 13.46 1.86 -4.64
CA LEU A 164 12.46 1.10 -5.40
C LEU A 164 11.88 -0.06 -4.57
N ASN A 165 12.72 -0.76 -3.81
CA ASN A 165 12.30 -1.78 -2.85
C ASN A 165 11.41 -1.20 -1.75
N TYR A 166 11.69 0.01 -1.27
CA TYR A 166 10.80 0.74 -0.36
C TYR A 166 9.37 0.85 -0.92
N ILE A 167 9.17 1.27 -2.18
CA ILE A 167 7.82 1.40 -2.74
C ILE A 167 7.12 0.03 -2.85
N LEU A 168 7.86 -0.99 -3.27
CA LEU A 168 7.36 -2.35 -3.49
C LEU A 168 6.91 -3.01 -2.17
N HIS A 169 7.75 -2.94 -1.14
CA HIS A 169 7.61 -3.70 0.10
C HIS A 169 7.06 -2.88 1.29
N PHE A 170 6.71 -1.59 1.12
CA PHE A 170 6.13 -0.79 2.20
C PHE A 170 4.79 -1.38 2.71
N PRO A 171 4.67 -1.74 4.01
CA PRO A 171 3.48 -2.40 4.56
C PRO A 171 2.18 -1.61 4.38
N ASN A 172 1.14 -2.26 3.84
CA ASN A 172 -0.12 -1.59 3.54
C ASN A 172 -0.98 -1.34 4.80
N GLU A 173 -0.65 -1.93 5.96
CA GLU A 173 -1.23 -1.52 7.25
C GLU A 173 -0.90 -0.06 7.60
N GLN A 174 0.21 0.48 7.09
CA GLN A 174 0.80 1.75 7.52
C GLN A 174 0.48 2.91 6.55
N LYS A 175 0.51 4.15 7.06
CA LYS A 175 0.43 5.36 6.23
C LYS A 175 1.69 5.45 5.36
N TYR A 176 1.54 5.39 4.04
CA TYR A 176 2.67 5.57 3.12
C TYR A 176 3.31 6.96 3.29
N ILE A 177 4.64 6.97 3.42
CA ILE A 177 5.45 8.19 3.47
C ILE A 177 6.11 8.35 2.10
N SER A 178 5.81 9.45 1.42
CA SER A 178 6.31 9.75 0.08
C SER A 178 7.84 9.88 0.06
N LEU A 179 8.45 9.39 -1.03
CA LEU A 179 9.87 9.57 -1.33
C LEU A 179 10.14 10.83 -2.15
N PHE A 180 9.15 11.31 -2.91
CA PHE A 180 9.24 12.51 -3.72
C PHE A 180 8.15 13.48 -3.30
N PRO A 181 8.43 14.40 -2.33
CA PRO A 181 7.47 15.41 -1.93
C PRO A 181 6.85 16.10 -3.15
N PRO A 182 5.54 16.39 -3.14
CA PRO A 182 4.97 17.31 -4.11
C PRO A 182 5.65 18.66 -3.88
N THR A 183 6.41 19.11 -4.88
CA THR A 183 6.97 20.46 -4.89
C THR A 183 5.84 21.49 -4.75
N THR A 184 6.14 22.66 -4.19
CA THR A 184 5.19 23.75 -3.93
C THR A 184 4.82 24.47 -5.24
N GLY A 185 4.17 23.72 -6.12
CA GLY A 185 3.96 23.99 -7.54
C GLY A 185 3.76 22.65 -8.23
N GLY A 186 2.58 22.45 -8.82
CA GLY A 186 2.13 21.16 -9.38
C GLY A 186 2.81 20.73 -10.69
N GLU A 187 4.01 21.24 -10.96
CA GLU A 187 4.77 20.91 -12.16
C GLU A 187 5.39 19.52 -12.01
N LEU A 188 4.79 18.55 -12.69
CA LEU A 188 5.58 17.48 -13.30
C LEU A 188 6.61 18.16 -14.20
N PRO A 189 7.92 17.85 -14.09
CA PRO A 189 8.93 18.40 -14.99
C PRO A 189 8.76 17.77 -16.38
N GLU A 190 7.90 18.39 -17.19
CA GLU A 190 7.83 18.23 -18.64
C GLU A 190 9.21 18.56 -19.24
N GLY A 191 9.74 17.64 -20.05
CA GLY A 191 11.03 17.75 -20.72
C GLY A 191 12.27 17.66 -19.81
N ASP A 192 12.93 16.49 -19.81
CA ASP A 192 14.38 16.19 -19.62
C ASP A 192 15.25 16.90 -18.56
N LYS A 193 14.69 17.76 -17.71
CA LYS A 193 15.36 18.33 -16.54
C LYS A 193 15.69 17.18 -15.59
N LYS A 194 16.99 16.86 -15.49
CA LYS A 194 17.55 15.74 -14.71
C LYS A 194 16.96 15.72 -13.29
N THR A 195 15.92 14.90 -13.07
CA THR A 195 15.33 14.76 -11.74
C THR A 195 16.38 14.13 -10.82
N PRO A 196 16.85 14.85 -9.79
CA PRO A 196 17.84 14.31 -8.87
C PRO A 196 17.22 13.18 -8.05
N LEU A 197 18.05 12.26 -7.57
CA LEU A 197 17.60 11.31 -6.57
C LEU A 197 17.44 12.07 -5.24
N PRO A 198 16.31 11.94 -4.53
CA PRO A 198 16.15 12.55 -3.22
C PRO A 198 17.16 11.95 -2.21
N PRO A 199 17.93 12.77 -1.49
CA PRO A 199 18.99 12.31 -0.58
C PRO A 199 18.43 11.80 0.76
N HIS A 200 17.53 10.81 0.72
CA HIS A 200 16.86 10.24 1.90
C HIS A 200 17.70 9.19 2.64
N LEU A 201 18.80 8.71 2.05
CA LEU A 201 19.75 7.81 2.73
C LEU A 201 20.90 8.58 3.38
N ASP A 202 21.16 9.82 2.95
CA ASP A 202 22.26 10.64 3.44
C ASP A 202 21.88 11.28 4.80
N PRO A 203 22.48 10.85 5.93
CA PRO A 203 22.03 11.29 7.26
C PRO A 203 22.26 12.80 7.53
N GLY A 204 23.10 13.46 6.74
CA GLY A 204 23.34 14.91 6.81
C GLY A 204 22.30 15.78 6.09
N ASN A 205 21.36 15.19 5.35
CA ASN A 205 20.35 15.93 4.58
C ASN A 205 18.89 15.57 4.95
N ALA A 206 18.69 14.54 5.78
CA ALA A 206 17.43 14.31 6.47
C ALA A 206 17.26 15.35 7.58
N SER A 207 16.35 16.32 7.40
CA SER A 207 16.01 17.29 8.45
C SER A 207 15.42 16.54 9.66
N PRO A 208 16.06 16.56 10.85
CA PRO A 208 15.62 15.76 11.99
C PRO A 208 14.35 16.31 12.67
N ALA A 209 13.78 17.41 12.15
CA ALA A 209 12.56 18.02 12.68
C ALA A 209 11.29 17.19 12.41
N ASP A 210 11.25 16.39 11.32
CA ASP A 210 10.04 15.70 10.89
C ASP A 210 10.04 14.20 11.28
N PRO A 211 9.12 13.72 12.14
CA PRO A 211 9.08 12.31 12.57
C PRO A 211 8.66 11.37 11.44
N SER A 212 8.09 11.89 10.34
CA SER A 212 7.84 11.11 9.12
C SER A 212 9.14 10.79 8.38
N ASP A 213 10.12 11.69 8.44
CA ASP A 213 11.36 11.59 7.66
C ASP A 213 12.38 10.70 8.39
N ALA A 214 12.44 10.78 9.72
CA ALA A 214 13.14 9.80 10.55
C ALA A 214 12.65 8.35 10.29
N ARG A 215 11.32 8.15 10.22
CA ARG A 215 10.72 6.84 9.91
C ARG A 215 10.94 6.41 8.45
N ARG A 216 11.04 7.34 7.49
CA ARG A 216 11.44 7.02 6.11
C ARG A 216 12.86 6.45 6.10
N LEU A 217 13.79 7.11 6.79
CA LEU A 217 15.20 6.68 6.90
C LEU A 217 15.34 5.32 7.61
N GLU A 218 14.59 5.08 8.69
CA GLU A 218 14.53 3.79 9.39
C GLU A 218 14.16 2.64 8.44
N ILE A 219 13.07 2.80 7.68
CA ILE A 219 12.59 1.78 6.75
C ILE A 219 13.56 1.61 5.57
N LEU A 220 14.17 2.69 5.06
CA LEU A 220 15.17 2.62 4.00
C LEU A 220 16.41 1.81 4.45
N ARG A 221 16.96 2.08 5.64
CA ARG A 221 18.09 1.32 6.20
C ARG A 221 17.74 -0.14 6.48
N ARG A 222 16.53 -0.43 6.96
CA ARG A 222 16.06 -1.81 7.10
C ARG A 222 16.02 -2.54 5.75
N ILE A 223 15.62 -1.84 4.68
CA ILE A 223 15.56 -2.40 3.32
C ILE A 223 16.95 -2.59 2.71
N GLU A 224 17.87 -1.65 2.92
CA GLU A 224 19.29 -1.75 2.58
C GLU A 224 19.89 -3.03 3.21
N GLY A 225 19.75 -3.20 4.53
CA GLY A 225 20.16 -4.42 5.24
C GLY A 225 19.37 -5.70 4.91
N MET A 226 18.22 -5.62 4.22
CA MET A 226 17.53 -6.79 3.64
C MET A 226 18.08 -7.13 2.24
N MET A 227 18.54 -6.13 1.47
CA MET A 227 19.23 -6.34 0.18
C MET A 227 20.63 -6.94 0.39
N GLU A 228 21.39 -6.45 1.37
CA GLU A 228 22.71 -7.00 1.74
C GLU A 228 22.62 -8.48 2.15
N ARG A 229 21.63 -8.82 2.99
CA ARG A 229 21.34 -10.19 3.43
C ARG A 229 20.61 -11.03 2.36
N LYS A 230 20.34 -10.47 1.18
CA LYS A 230 19.68 -11.11 0.02
C LYS A 230 18.28 -11.66 0.32
N GLU A 231 17.59 -11.11 1.31
CA GLU A 231 16.18 -11.42 1.62
C GLU A 231 15.22 -10.79 0.59
N ILE A 232 15.67 -9.74 -0.11
CA ILE A 232 14.97 -9.06 -1.20
C ILE A 232 15.93 -8.73 -2.35
N SER A 233 15.37 -8.50 -3.54
CA SER A 233 16.13 -8.31 -4.78
C SER A 233 17.13 -7.15 -4.73
N ALA A 234 18.34 -7.41 -5.24
CA ALA A 234 19.33 -6.39 -5.59
C ALA A 234 19.04 -5.69 -6.95
N THR A 235 18.13 -6.23 -7.77
CA THR A 235 17.72 -5.66 -9.08
C THR A 235 16.19 -5.66 -9.27
N PRO A 236 15.42 -4.96 -8.41
CA PRO A 236 13.95 -4.94 -8.46
C PRO A 236 13.36 -4.30 -9.72
N GLU A 237 14.19 -3.70 -10.59
CA GLU A 237 13.81 -3.27 -11.93
C GLU A 237 13.66 -4.43 -12.93
N LYS A 238 14.27 -5.60 -12.68
CA LYS A 238 14.25 -6.78 -13.57
C LYS A 238 13.20 -7.82 -13.18
N GLU A 239 13.01 -8.07 -11.88
CA GLU A 239 12.11 -9.09 -11.33
C GLU A 239 10.63 -8.62 -11.34
N GLY A 240 10.14 -8.32 -12.54
CA GLY A 240 8.91 -7.53 -12.76
C GLY A 240 7.64 -8.08 -12.11
N ARG A 241 7.30 -7.57 -10.92
CA ARG A 241 6.09 -7.92 -10.14
C ARG A 241 6.02 -9.40 -9.74
N GLY A 242 7.16 -10.08 -9.67
CA GLY A 242 7.24 -11.54 -9.53
C GLY A 242 6.69 -12.09 -8.21
N ASP A 243 7.01 -11.45 -7.07
CA ASP A 243 6.56 -11.93 -5.77
C ASP A 243 6.31 -10.80 -4.77
N LYS A 244 5.45 -11.05 -3.78
CA LYS A 244 5.21 -10.15 -2.63
C LYS A 244 5.79 -10.79 -1.38
N VAL A 245 7.08 -10.57 -1.15
CA VAL A 245 7.68 -10.81 0.17
C VAL A 245 7.09 -9.79 1.15
N ASP A 246 6.06 -10.20 1.89
CA ASP A 246 5.48 -9.43 2.98
C ASP A 246 6.49 -9.37 4.14
N VAL A 247 7.08 -8.18 4.34
CA VAL A 247 8.24 -7.93 5.23
C VAL A 247 7.99 -8.28 6.70
N ASP A 248 6.72 -8.36 7.10
CA ASP A 248 6.32 -8.76 8.45
C ASP A 248 6.46 -10.29 8.69
N VAL A 249 6.48 -11.11 7.63
CA VAL A 249 6.74 -12.57 7.74
C VAL A 249 8.21 -12.84 8.12
N ALA A 250 9.14 -12.07 7.56
CA ALA A 250 10.57 -12.18 7.90
C ALA A 250 10.85 -11.88 9.40
N LEU A 251 10.03 -11.01 10.02
CA LEU A 251 10.14 -10.70 11.44
C LEU A 251 9.61 -11.82 12.36
N ALA A 252 8.73 -12.69 11.85
CA ALA A 252 8.22 -13.86 12.57
C ALA A 252 9.14 -15.09 12.44
N GLY A 253 9.76 -15.29 11.28
CA GLY A 253 10.64 -16.45 11.01
C GLY A 253 11.87 -16.52 11.92
N ALA A 254 12.38 -15.38 12.39
CA ALA A 254 13.58 -15.30 13.23
C ALA A 254 13.41 -15.80 14.69
N LYS A 255 12.23 -16.32 15.07
CA LYS A 255 11.93 -16.77 16.45
C LYS A 255 11.55 -18.25 16.60
N SER A 256 11.55 -19.05 15.54
CA SER A 256 11.06 -20.44 15.57
C SER A 256 12.13 -21.54 15.50
N GLN A 257 13.42 -21.21 15.29
CA GLN A 257 14.51 -22.19 15.15
C GLN A 257 15.36 -22.38 16.42
N GLN A 258 14.76 -22.61 17.60
CA GLN A 258 15.53 -23.06 18.76
C GLN A 258 14.76 -23.88 19.83
N VAL A 259 13.83 -24.77 19.42
CA VAL A 259 13.23 -25.76 20.33
C VAL A 259 13.17 -27.14 19.68
N GLY A 260 13.85 -28.12 20.29
CA GLY A 260 13.91 -29.53 19.87
C GLY A 260 15.27 -29.93 19.27
N LYS A 261 15.84 -31.11 19.59
CA LYS A 261 15.30 -32.21 20.41
C LYS A 261 16.40 -33.12 20.98
N ALA A 262 16.41 -33.23 22.31
CA ALA A 262 16.82 -34.34 23.19
C ALA A 262 18.14 -35.12 22.98
N LYS A 263 18.81 -35.40 24.11
CA LYS A 263 19.24 -36.76 24.47
C LYS A 263 19.16 -36.94 26.00
N ASP A 264 19.19 -38.19 26.44
CA ASP A 264 18.79 -38.67 27.77
C ASP A 264 19.87 -39.65 28.28
N ALA A 265 20.32 -39.51 29.53
CA ALA A 265 21.12 -40.49 30.28
C ALA A 265 21.47 -40.05 31.73
N GLN A 266 20.70 -40.56 32.69
CA GLN A 266 21.06 -40.89 34.09
C GLN A 266 21.47 -39.76 35.09
N PRO A 267 21.38 -40.03 36.42
CA PRO A 267 21.58 -39.02 37.47
C PRO A 267 22.82 -39.28 38.35
N ASP A 268 23.40 -38.21 38.89
CA ASP A 268 24.36 -38.28 40.00
C ASP A 268 24.04 -37.21 41.06
N GLU A 269 23.99 -37.69 42.30
CA GLU A 269 24.31 -37.07 43.60
C GLU A 269 23.65 -35.73 44.03
N GLU A 270 23.00 -35.81 45.20
CA GLU A 270 22.58 -34.68 46.04
C GLU A 270 23.82 -34.17 46.81
N ASP A 271 24.05 -32.84 46.86
CA ASP A 271 25.20 -32.26 47.58
C ASP A 271 24.79 -30.99 48.35
N ASP A 272 25.12 -30.94 49.64
CA ASP A 272 24.54 -30.00 50.62
C ASP A 272 25.15 -28.59 50.52
N PHE A 273 24.42 -27.65 49.88
CA PHE A 273 24.86 -26.27 49.75
C PHE A 273 23.73 -25.23 49.93
N PHE A 274 23.15 -25.12 51.14
CA PHE A 274 22.68 -23.84 51.73
C PHE A 274 22.15 -24.01 53.18
N GLU A 275 23.05 -24.20 54.16
CA GLU A 275 22.82 -23.73 55.54
C GLU A 275 24.00 -22.85 55.97
N ASN A 276 23.79 -21.53 55.99
CA ASN A 276 24.49 -20.49 56.77
C ASN A 276 24.15 -19.09 56.20
N GLU A 277 23.04 -18.48 56.64
CA GLU A 277 23.03 -17.21 57.41
C GLU A 277 21.65 -16.94 58.03
#